data_AF-A0A914UB69-F1
#
_entry.id   AF-A0A914UB69-F1
#
_cell.length_a   1.000
_cell.length_b   1.000
_cell.length_c   1.000
_cell.angle_alpha   90.00
_cell.angle_beta   90.00
_cell.angle_gamma   90.00
#
_symmetry.space_group_name_H-M   'P 1'
#
loop_
_entity.id
_entity.type
_entity.pdbx_description
1 polymer ?
#
loop_
_entity_poly.entity_id
_entity_poly.type
_entity_poly.pdbx_seq_one_letter_code
_entity_poly.pdbx_strand_id
1 'polypeptide(L)'
;MRGETVAPVTSTTFLVPECQNFIEKCNRARCDKEFCEFLDSVKVWFHSTRTELVKWTDIITRCDKILTLCSYRISLKNPMRVDYDNDYALHVGSVLRFSSLLFENTFSRSIFPSTDKVLKLLETTNLDVLLCVLRFLFVVSKHSDFLDRYSRKYDISPLRVYIKSIVEAWDSFDVSAPFHQLCLDCTLPAPDNFVTYLGSDRISICVDRSKKLEDSLDTALGDIRGWSTKYAKYVTEYAIAKSKALFIHRLQDKSNRIKCALIRVLVISIANYAKSLALDSNIIAYESKVLCEIVKHEKIGPEFLCLKAEALRSLASIFFLKQIDLIKIISAELSLANAYGTISTIMNTAHNLFVSDNTPELSPEETDFYSALFSFVYHAGGNAREIDSDDSKIFDILVDIVANCRSDESLITFITRSVRIIE
;
A
#
# COMPACT_ATOMS: atom_id res chain seq x y z
N MET A 1 17.95 38.60 0.06
CA MET A 1 19.26 37.93 -0.07
C MET A 1 19.13 36.85 -1.13
N ARG A 2 20.18 36.63 -1.90
CA ARG A 2 20.18 35.99 -3.23
C ARG A 2 19.52 34.61 -3.22
N GLY A 3 18.57 34.41 -4.13
CA GLY A 3 17.99 33.11 -4.42
C GLY A 3 19.01 32.21 -5.07
N GLU A 4 19.30 31.08 -4.43
CA GLU A 4 19.97 29.96 -5.06
C GLU A 4 18.99 29.35 -6.07
N THR A 5 19.39 29.44 -7.33
CA THR A 5 18.74 28.81 -8.45
C THR A 5 18.96 27.31 -8.32
N VAL A 6 17.91 26.57 -8.00
CA VAL A 6 17.88 25.12 -8.10
C VAL A 6 18.25 24.75 -9.54
N ALA A 7 19.35 24.03 -9.71
CA ALA A 7 19.80 23.58 -11.01
C ALA A 7 18.70 22.72 -11.67
N PRO A 8 18.40 22.92 -12.96
CA PRO A 8 17.44 22.08 -13.66
C PRO A 8 17.98 20.65 -13.72
N VAL A 9 17.14 19.69 -13.33
CA VAL A 9 17.43 18.25 -13.47
C VAL A 9 17.69 17.97 -14.94
N THR A 10 18.96 17.77 -15.30
CA THR A 10 19.39 17.43 -16.65
C THR A 10 18.89 16.03 -16.99
N SER A 11 17.93 15.94 -17.91
CA SER A 11 17.55 14.68 -18.54
C SER A 11 18.71 14.19 -19.41
N THR A 12 19.46 13.21 -18.92
CA THR A 12 20.50 12.57 -19.72
C THR A 12 19.86 11.59 -20.70
N THR A 13 20.09 11.80 -22.00
CA THR A 13 19.67 10.89 -23.08
C THR A 13 20.41 9.53 -23.00
N PHE A 14 21.50 9.48 -22.23
CA PHE A 14 22.35 8.31 -22.03
C PHE A 14 22.09 7.66 -20.67
N LEU A 15 21.89 6.34 -20.66
CA LEU A 15 21.88 5.54 -19.43
C LEU A 15 23.26 5.63 -18.77
N VAL A 16 23.31 5.84 -17.46
CA VAL A 16 24.56 5.77 -16.69
C VAL A 16 25.17 4.37 -16.76
N PRO A 17 26.51 4.22 -16.69
CA PRO A 17 27.19 2.94 -16.85
C PRO A 17 26.69 1.84 -15.91
N GLU A 18 26.30 2.19 -14.68
CA GLU A 18 25.77 1.27 -13.68
C GLU A 18 24.44 0.65 -14.12
N CYS A 19 23.53 1.48 -14.66
CA CYS A 19 22.26 1.01 -15.22
C CYS A 19 22.50 0.13 -16.46
N GLN A 20 23.45 0.49 -17.32
CA GLN A 20 23.79 -0.32 -18.50
C GLN A 20 24.33 -1.70 -18.09
N ASN A 21 25.29 -1.73 -17.16
CA ASN A 21 25.87 -2.96 -16.63
C ASN A 21 24.79 -3.84 -15.96
N PHE A 22 23.87 -3.22 -15.21
CA PHE A 22 22.75 -3.95 -14.63
C PHE A 22 21.84 -4.57 -15.69
N ILE A 23 21.45 -3.81 -16.72
CA ILE A 23 20.63 -4.31 -17.84
C ILE A 23 21.35 -5.48 -18.53
N GLU A 24 22.65 -5.36 -18.79
CA GLU A 24 23.44 -6.44 -19.39
C GLU A 24 23.46 -7.70 -18.52
N LYS A 25 23.64 -7.57 -17.20
CA LYS A 25 23.58 -8.70 -16.26
C LYS A 25 22.22 -9.39 -16.31
N CYS A 26 21.14 -8.62 -16.22
CA CYS A 26 19.78 -9.13 -16.31
C CYS A 26 19.47 -9.81 -17.65
N ASN A 27 20.01 -9.29 -18.76
CA ASN A 27 19.86 -9.89 -20.08
C ASN A 27 20.64 -11.20 -20.22
N ARG A 28 21.72 -11.39 -19.44
CA ARG A 28 22.50 -12.64 -19.40
C ARG A 28 21.93 -13.71 -18.47
N ALA A 29 20.95 -13.39 -17.63
CA ALA A 29 20.34 -14.36 -16.71
C ALA A 29 19.69 -15.53 -17.47
N ARG A 30 20.06 -16.75 -17.12
CA ARG A 30 19.69 -18.00 -17.83
C ARG A 30 18.29 -18.48 -17.52
N CYS A 31 17.73 -18.10 -16.37
CA CYS A 31 16.38 -18.46 -15.94
C CYS A 31 15.72 -17.31 -15.17
N ASP A 32 14.41 -17.44 -14.90
CA ASP A 32 13.64 -16.40 -14.20
C ASP A 32 14.09 -16.22 -12.76
N LYS A 33 14.53 -17.28 -12.08
CA LYS A 33 15.07 -17.22 -10.73
C LYS A 33 16.31 -16.32 -10.65
N GLU A 34 17.32 -16.58 -11.49
CA GLU A 34 18.55 -15.77 -11.56
C GLU A 34 18.24 -14.32 -11.93
N PHE A 35 17.28 -14.10 -12.84
CA PHE A 35 16.83 -12.76 -13.17
C PHE A 35 16.19 -12.04 -11.97
N CYS A 36 15.31 -12.69 -11.23
CA CYS A 36 14.68 -12.14 -10.03
C CYS A 36 15.70 -11.87 -8.91
N GLU A 37 16.72 -12.73 -8.75
CA GLU A 37 17.82 -12.49 -7.82
C GLU A 37 18.60 -11.21 -8.18
N PHE A 38 18.84 -10.96 -9.47
CA PHE A 38 19.42 -9.69 -9.90
C PHE A 38 18.50 -8.50 -9.61
N LEU A 39 17.19 -8.61 -9.87
CA LEU A 39 16.24 -7.55 -9.52
C LEU A 39 16.27 -7.23 -8.02
N ASP A 40 16.31 -8.26 -7.17
CA ASP A 40 16.34 -8.11 -5.72
C ASP A 40 17.66 -7.55 -5.17
N SER A 41 18.76 -7.66 -5.93
CA SER A 41 20.04 -7.05 -5.54
C SER A 41 19.98 -5.51 -5.51
N VAL A 42 19.01 -4.92 -6.20
CA VAL A 42 18.80 -3.47 -6.26
C VAL A 42 17.86 -3.03 -5.15
N LYS A 43 18.42 -2.58 -4.02
CA LYS A 43 17.63 -2.01 -2.91
C LYS A 43 17.50 -0.48 -2.99
N VAL A 44 18.53 0.18 -3.53
CA VAL A 44 18.60 1.63 -3.70
C VAL A 44 18.87 1.90 -5.18
N TRP A 45 18.20 2.92 -5.74
CA TRP A 45 18.37 3.27 -7.14
C TRP A 45 19.82 3.71 -7.44
N PHE A 46 20.32 3.33 -8.61
CA PHE A 46 21.74 3.43 -8.98
C PHE A 46 22.31 4.86 -8.95
N HIS A 47 21.48 5.87 -9.18
CA HIS A 47 21.93 7.26 -9.28
C HIS A 47 20.81 8.26 -8.93
N SER A 48 21.13 9.53 -8.70
CA SER A 48 20.12 10.56 -8.36
C SER A 48 19.30 11.07 -9.56
N THR A 49 19.74 10.85 -10.79
CA THR A 49 19.05 11.34 -12.00
C THR A 49 18.02 10.34 -12.53
N ARG A 50 16.84 10.85 -12.90
CA ARG A 50 15.78 10.03 -13.51
C ARG A 50 16.16 9.60 -14.94
N THR A 51 15.73 8.40 -15.35
CA THR A 51 15.98 7.84 -16.69
C THR A 51 14.69 7.71 -17.52
N GLU A 52 14.79 7.58 -18.85
CA GLU A 52 13.60 7.30 -19.67
C GLU A 52 13.15 5.85 -19.51
N LEU A 53 11.85 5.62 -19.30
CA LEU A 53 11.29 4.27 -19.14
C LEU A 53 11.56 3.38 -20.37
N VAL A 54 11.62 3.95 -21.57
CA VAL A 54 11.90 3.25 -22.85
C VAL A 54 13.28 2.58 -22.85
N LYS A 55 14.23 3.08 -22.05
CA LYS A 55 15.58 2.46 -21.95
C LYS A 55 15.57 1.13 -21.21
N TRP A 56 14.46 0.79 -20.56
CA TRP A 56 14.29 -0.42 -19.75
C TRP A 56 13.37 -1.45 -20.42
N THR A 57 13.03 -1.27 -21.71
CA THR A 57 12.06 -2.11 -22.42
C THR A 57 12.41 -3.60 -22.38
N ASP A 58 13.68 -4.00 -22.47
CA ASP A 58 14.07 -5.42 -22.40
C ASP A 58 13.73 -6.04 -21.04
N ILE A 59 14.06 -5.31 -19.96
CA ILE A 59 13.80 -5.73 -18.59
C ILE A 59 12.29 -5.77 -18.33
N ILE A 60 11.56 -4.73 -18.72
CA ILE A 60 10.10 -4.66 -18.61
C ILE A 60 9.44 -5.80 -19.38
N THR A 61 9.92 -6.11 -20.58
CA THR A 61 9.40 -7.20 -21.41
C THR A 61 9.61 -8.56 -20.74
N ARG A 62 10.75 -8.77 -20.07
CA ARG A 62 11.00 -10.00 -19.31
C ARG A 62 10.13 -10.07 -18.06
N CYS A 63 9.98 -8.97 -17.32
CA CYS A 63 9.04 -8.85 -16.21
C CYS A 63 7.60 -9.18 -16.65
N ASP A 64 7.15 -8.66 -17.79
CA ASP A 64 5.81 -8.92 -18.33
C ASP A 64 5.56 -10.41 -18.61
N LYS A 65 6.55 -11.09 -19.18
CA LYS A 65 6.51 -12.55 -19.41
C LYS A 65 6.38 -13.32 -18.10
N ILE A 66 7.16 -12.95 -17.08
CA ILE A 66 7.08 -13.56 -15.75
C ILE A 66 5.69 -13.34 -15.14
N LEU A 67 5.18 -12.11 -15.12
CA LEU A 67 3.84 -11.82 -14.60
C LEU A 67 2.72 -12.54 -15.37
N THR A 68 2.90 -12.73 -16.68
CA THR A 68 1.99 -13.53 -17.51
C THR A 68 1.98 -14.99 -17.09
N LEU A 69 3.15 -15.58 -16.81
CA LEU A 69 3.26 -16.94 -16.29
C LEU A 69 2.65 -17.06 -14.89
N CYS A 70 2.95 -16.14 -13.98
CA CYS A 70 2.44 -16.18 -12.59
C CYS A 70 0.91 -16.04 -12.53
N SER A 71 0.33 -15.22 -13.41
CA SER A 71 -1.13 -15.01 -13.50
C SER A 71 -1.86 -16.05 -14.34
N TYR A 72 -1.17 -17.09 -14.83
CA TYR A 72 -1.81 -18.19 -15.56
C TYR A 72 -2.68 -19.04 -14.62
N ARG A 73 -3.85 -19.46 -15.08
CA ARG A 73 -4.79 -20.27 -14.28
C ARG A 73 -4.57 -21.75 -14.55
N ILE A 74 -4.42 -22.54 -13.48
CA ILE A 74 -4.07 -23.96 -13.59
C ILE A 74 -5.30 -24.85 -13.75
N SER A 75 -6.46 -24.46 -13.23
CA SER A 75 -7.66 -25.30 -13.24
C SER A 75 -8.96 -24.54 -13.51
N LEU A 76 -10.00 -25.28 -13.86
CA LEU A 76 -11.38 -24.79 -14.04
C LEU A 76 -11.96 -24.20 -12.74
N LYS A 77 -11.42 -24.55 -11.57
CA LYS A 77 -11.78 -23.97 -10.27
C LYS A 77 -11.20 -22.56 -10.06
N ASN A 78 -10.48 -22.05 -11.07
CA ASN A 78 -9.97 -20.69 -11.20
C ASN A 78 -8.74 -20.26 -10.35
N PRO A 79 -7.88 -21.13 -9.79
CA PRO A 79 -6.68 -20.71 -9.07
C PRO A 79 -5.52 -20.36 -10.03
N MET A 80 -4.70 -19.37 -9.65
CA MET A 80 -3.52 -18.94 -10.40
C MET A 80 -2.28 -19.76 -10.02
N ARG A 81 -1.25 -19.80 -10.87
CA ARG A 81 0.04 -20.46 -10.55
C ARG A 81 0.64 -19.96 -9.25
N VAL A 82 0.55 -18.65 -9.05
CA VAL A 82 1.05 -17.96 -7.87
C VAL A 82 0.34 -18.36 -6.56
N ASP A 83 -0.83 -18.99 -6.64
CA ASP A 83 -1.58 -19.44 -5.45
C ASP A 83 -1.01 -20.75 -4.87
N TYR A 84 -0.31 -21.57 -5.67
CA TYR A 84 0.18 -22.88 -5.24
C TYR A 84 1.69 -22.97 -5.11
N ASP A 85 2.41 -22.19 -5.90
CA ASP A 85 3.85 -22.31 -6.03
C ASP A 85 4.51 -21.02 -5.54
N ASN A 86 5.24 -21.19 -4.44
CA ASN A 86 5.91 -20.11 -3.73
C ASN A 86 7.01 -19.46 -4.57
N ASP A 87 7.62 -20.17 -5.52
CA ASP A 87 8.65 -19.59 -6.39
C ASP A 87 8.02 -18.53 -7.30
N TYR A 88 6.83 -18.78 -7.87
CA TYR A 88 6.12 -17.76 -8.63
C TYR A 88 5.69 -16.58 -7.76
N ALA A 89 5.31 -16.82 -6.50
CA ALA A 89 4.98 -15.74 -5.56
C ALA A 89 6.18 -14.84 -5.28
N LEU A 90 7.36 -15.44 -5.06
CA LEU A 90 8.62 -14.73 -4.90
C LEU A 90 8.98 -13.94 -6.17
N HIS A 91 8.85 -14.54 -7.36
CA HIS A 91 9.09 -13.85 -8.63
C HIS A 91 8.19 -12.63 -8.83
N VAL A 92 6.91 -12.72 -8.49
CA VAL A 92 6.00 -11.54 -8.51
C VAL A 92 6.51 -10.46 -7.55
N GLY A 93 6.93 -10.86 -6.35
CA GLY A 93 7.50 -9.95 -5.36
C GLY A 93 8.72 -9.19 -5.88
N SER A 94 9.70 -9.89 -6.46
CA SER A 94 10.91 -9.29 -7.03
C SER A 94 10.59 -8.36 -8.21
N VAL A 95 9.73 -8.82 -9.13
CA VAL A 95 9.33 -8.04 -10.31
C VAL A 95 8.61 -6.76 -9.92
N LEU A 96 7.62 -6.83 -9.02
CA LEU A 96 6.85 -5.66 -8.63
C LEU A 96 7.64 -4.69 -7.77
N ARG A 97 8.53 -5.18 -6.88
CA ARG A 97 9.43 -4.33 -6.09
C ARG A 97 10.38 -3.54 -7.00
N PHE A 98 11.02 -4.21 -7.95
CA PHE A 98 11.87 -3.54 -8.92
C PHE A 98 11.06 -2.60 -9.82
N SER A 99 9.84 -2.99 -10.23
CA SER A 99 8.96 -2.14 -11.04
C SER A 99 8.56 -0.86 -10.29
N SER A 100 8.35 -0.91 -8.96
CA SER A 100 8.14 0.29 -8.14
C SER A 100 9.36 1.22 -8.18
N LEU A 101 10.57 0.69 -7.93
CA LEU A 101 11.82 1.46 -7.97
C LEU A 101 12.04 2.09 -9.36
N LEU A 102 11.82 1.30 -10.41
CA LEU A 102 11.92 1.75 -11.79
C LEU A 102 10.90 2.86 -12.07
N PHE A 103 9.66 2.69 -11.64
CA PHE A 103 8.60 3.68 -11.86
C PHE A 103 8.95 4.99 -11.17
N GLU A 104 9.35 4.98 -9.90
CA GLU A 104 9.73 6.19 -9.14
C GLU A 104 10.88 6.97 -9.80
N ASN A 105 11.85 6.26 -10.37
CA ASN A 105 13.08 6.84 -10.90
C ASN A 105 13.12 6.99 -12.42
N THR A 106 11.99 6.81 -13.10
CA THR A 106 11.87 7.05 -14.55
C THR A 106 10.93 8.19 -14.90
N PHE A 107 10.97 8.71 -16.12
CA PHE A 107 9.95 9.61 -16.68
C PHE A 107 9.33 9.02 -17.97
N SER A 108 8.33 9.70 -18.54
CA SER A 108 7.55 9.23 -19.71
C SER A 108 6.78 7.91 -19.46
N ARG A 109 6.11 7.84 -18.30
CA ARG A 109 5.45 6.64 -17.77
C ARG A 109 4.06 6.36 -18.37
N SER A 110 3.70 6.97 -19.50
CA SER A 110 2.32 6.93 -20.01
C SER A 110 1.85 5.53 -20.42
N ILE A 111 2.77 4.57 -20.57
CA ILE A 111 2.50 3.19 -20.96
C ILE A 111 3.39 2.30 -20.08
N PHE A 112 2.79 1.64 -19.09
CA PHE A 112 3.44 0.53 -18.39
C PHE A 112 2.85 -0.77 -18.95
N PRO A 113 3.59 -1.53 -19.77
CA PRO A 113 3.04 -2.66 -20.53
C PRO A 113 2.35 -3.73 -19.67
N SER A 114 2.82 -3.94 -18.44
CA SER A 114 2.35 -5.01 -17.57
C SER A 114 1.13 -4.68 -16.73
N THR A 115 0.50 -3.51 -16.93
CA THR A 115 -0.64 -3.08 -16.10
C THR A 115 -1.79 -4.09 -16.11
N ASP A 116 -2.15 -4.67 -17.25
CA ASP A 116 -3.23 -5.66 -17.32
C ASP A 116 -2.90 -6.96 -16.55
N LYS A 117 -1.63 -7.38 -16.53
CA LYS A 117 -1.17 -8.55 -15.75
C LYS A 117 -1.21 -8.25 -14.26
N VAL A 118 -0.79 -7.05 -13.87
CA VAL A 118 -0.89 -6.55 -12.49
C VAL A 118 -2.35 -6.52 -12.03
N LEU A 119 -3.27 -6.00 -12.85
CA LEU A 119 -4.69 -5.98 -12.52
C LEU A 119 -5.28 -7.39 -12.41
N LYS A 120 -4.87 -8.32 -13.28
CA LYS A 120 -5.28 -9.72 -13.20
C LYS A 120 -4.85 -10.35 -11.87
N LEU A 121 -3.64 -10.05 -11.39
CA LEU A 121 -3.13 -10.57 -10.12
C LEU A 121 -3.93 -10.12 -8.88
N LEU A 122 -4.83 -9.13 -8.98
CA LEU A 122 -5.75 -8.78 -7.87
C LEU A 122 -6.70 -9.92 -7.49
N GLU A 123 -6.92 -10.87 -8.40
CA GLU A 123 -7.80 -12.01 -8.15
C GLU A 123 -7.14 -13.16 -7.36
N THR A 124 -5.84 -13.07 -7.11
CA THR A 124 -5.04 -14.02 -6.32
C THR A 124 -5.64 -14.27 -4.93
N THR A 125 -5.45 -15.49 -4.42
CA THR A 125 -5.72 -15.87 -3.04
C THR A 125 -4.46 -15.82 -2.16
N ASN A 126 -3.29 -15.62 -2.74
CA ASN A 126 -2.06 -15.38 -2.00
C ASN A 126 -1.98 -13.92 -1.49
N LEU A 127 -1.99 -13.74 -0.17
CA LEU A 127 -1.95 -12.43 0.48
C LEU A 127 -0.66 -11.66 0.22
N ASP A 128 0.48 -12.33 0.15
CA ASP A 128 1.78 -11.69 -0.05
C ASP A 128 1.89 -11.11 -1.46
N VAL A 129 1.42 -11.87 -2.46
CA VAL A 129 1.31 -11.42 -3.85
C VAL A 129 0.40 -10.21 -3.94
N LEU A 130 -0.74 -10.25 -3.27
CA LEU A 130 -1.72 -9.17 -3.27
C LEU A 130 -1.16 -7.88 -2.66
N LEU A 131 -0.40 -8.00 -1.57
CA LEU A 131 0.32 -6.88 -0.98
C LEU A 131 1.36 -6.29 -1.95
N CYS A 132 2.11 -7.13 -2.68
CA CYS A 132 3.05 -6.65 -3.69
C CYS A 132 2.34 -5.89 -4.83
N VAL A 133 1.20 -6.40 -5.32
CA VAL A 133 0.37 -5.75 -6.33
C VAL A 133 -0.12 -4.38 -5.85
N LEU A 134 -0.70 -4.32 -4.65
CA LEU A 134 -1.25 -3.08 -4.11
C LEU A 134 -0.16 -2.06 -3.78
N ARG A 135 0.99 -2.47 -3.26
CA ARG A 135 2.14 -1.57 -3.04
C ARG A 135 2.64 -0.97 -4.34
N PHE A 136 2.74 -1.75 -5.41
CA PHE A 136 3.09 -1.22 -6.73
C PHE A 136 2.04 -0.22 -7.23
N LEU A 137 0.74 -0.56 -7.16
CA LEU A 137 -0.33 0.35 -7.56
C LEU A 137 -0.35 1.64 -6.72
N PHE A 138 -0.03 1.56 -5.43
CA PHE A 138 0.12 2.72 -4.56
C PHE A 138 1.25 3.63 -5.03
N VAL A 139 2.45 3.09 -5.29
CA VAL A 139 3.59 3.86 -5.83
C VAL A 139 3.23 4.53 -7.15
N VAL A 140 2.57 3.79 -8.05
CA VAL A 140 2.12 4.31 -9.35
C VAL A 140 1.13 5.48 -9.18
N SER A 141 0.19 5.36 -8.24
CA SER A 141 -0.83 6.37 -7.96
C SER A 141 -0.23 7.62 -7.32
N LYS A 142 0.69 7.44 -6.36
CA LYS A 142 1.34 8.53 -5.63
C LYS A 142 2.20 9.41 -6.54
N HIS A 143 2.99 8.79 -7.41
CA HIS A 143 4.00 9.50 -8.20
C HIS A 143 3.52 9.86 -9.62
N SER A 144 2.26 9.60 -9.97
CA SER A 144 1.70 9.99 -11.26
C SER A 144 0.18 9.89 -11.32
N ASP A 145 -0.43 10.66 -12.22
CA ASP A 145 -1.80 10.48 -12.72
C ASP A 145 -1.92 9.29 -13.71
N PHE A 146 -1.03 8.30 -13.64
CA PHE A 146 -1.01 7.18 -14.60
C PHE A 146 -2.33 6.42 -14.60
N LEU A 147 -2.87 6.05 -13.44
CA LEU A 147 -4.14 5.32 -13.37
C LEU A 147 -5.30 6.13 -13.95
N ASP A 148 -5.34 7.44 -13.69
CA ASP A 148 -6.36 8.34 -14.24
C ASP A 148 -6.25 8.53 -15.76
N ARG A 149 -5.03 8.48 -16.33
CA ARG A 149 -4.84 8.46 -17.78
C ARG A 149 -5.15 7.09 -18.38
N TYR A 150 -4.74 6.02 -17.69
CA TYR A 150 -4.96 4.65 -18.10
C TYR A 150 -6.46 4.36 -18.18
N SER A 151 -7.25 4.83 -17.21
CA SER A 151 -8.71 4.68 -17.17
C SER A 151 -9.45 5.33 -18.34
N ARG A 152 -8.83 6.29 -19.04
CA ARG A 152 -9.42 6.90 -20.24
C ARG A 152 -9.24 6.06 -21.49
N LYS A 153 -8.26 5.16 -21.49
CA LYS A 153 -7.88 4.32 -22.65
C LYS A 153 -8.23 2.85 -22.47
N TYR A 154 -8.18 2.36 -21.24
CA TYR A 154 -8.30 0.95 -20.91
C TYR A 154 -9.25 0.74 -19.74
N ASP A 155 -9.79 -0.47 -19.65
CA ASP A 155 -10.69 -0.84 -18.56
C ASP A 155 -9.93 -0.98 -17.23
N ILE A 156 -10.37 -0.20 -16.24
CA ILE A 156 -9.90 -0.27 -14.85
C ILE A 156 -10.99 -0.81 -13.91
N SER A 157 -12.10 -1.32 -14.46
CA SER A 157 -13.18 -1.95 -13.69
C SER A 157 -12.68 -3.04 -12.73
N PRO A 158 -11.65 -3.88 -13.05
CA PRO A 158 -11.18 -4.88 -12.09
C PRO A 158 -10.64 -4.24 -10.81
N LEU A 159 -9.87 -3.15 -10.92
CA LEU A 159 -9.35 -2.43 -9.77
C LEU A 159 -10.46 -1.71 -8.99
N ARG A 160 -11.41 -1.06 -9.68
CA ARG A 160 -12.54 -0.40 -9.04
C ARG A 160 -13.40 -1.38 -8.25
N VAL A 161 -13.75 -2.52 -8.85
CA VAL A 161 -14.51 -3.59 -8.21
C VAL A 161 -13.74 -4.15 -7.03
N TYR A 162 -12.42 -4.36 -7.18
CA TYR A 162 -11.57 -4.84 -6.11
C TYR A 162 -11.55 -3.88 -4.90
N ILE A 163 -11.26 -2.60 -5.11
CA ILE A 163 -11.25 -1.56 -4.06
C ILE A 163 -12.60 -1.55 -3.34
N LYS A 164 -13.71 -1.46 -4.09
CA LYS A 164 -15.06 -1.48 -3.53
C LYS A 164 -15.32 -2.74 -2.70
N SER A 165 -14.90 -3.91 -3.20
CA SER A 165 -15.09 -5.18 -2.50
C SER A 165 -14.34 -5.24 -1.17
N ILE A 166 -13.13 -4.69 -1.08
CA ILE A 166 -12.33 -4.70 0.15
C ILE A 166 -12.90 -3.75 1.19
N VAL A 167 -13.32 -2.56 0.77
CA VAL A 167 -13.94 -1.56 1.64
C VAL A 167 -15.25 -2.09 2.22
N GLU A 168 -16.16 -2.60 1.38
CA GLU A 168 -17.47 -3.10 1.85
C GLU A 168 -17.37 -4.45 2.58
N ALA A 169 -16.35 -5.26 2.29
CA ALA A 169 -16.20 -6.54 2.99
C ALA A 169 -15.91 -6.35 4.48
N TRP A 170 -15.32 -5.22 4.87
CA TRP A 170 -14.97 -4.95 6.27
C TRP A 170 -16.14 -4.40 7.09
N ASP A 171 -17.13 -3.78 6.44
CA ASP A 171 -18.29 -3.19 7.12
C ASP A 171 -19.21 -4.27 7.73
N SER A 172 -19.16 -5.50 7.21
CA SER A 172 -20.01 -6.61 7.66
C SER A 172 -19.60 -7.24 8.99
N PHE A 173 -18.53 -6.76 9.61
CA PHE A 173 -18.10 -7.32 10.88
C PHE A 173 -18.96 -6.85 12.06
N ASP A 174 -19.74 -5.75 11.95
CA ASP A 174 -20.63 -5.21 13.02
C ASP A 174 -20.02 -5.24 14.43
N VAL A 175 -18.68 -5.24 14.49
CA VAL A 175 -17.92 -5.16 15.72
C VAL A 175 -17.47 -3.72 15.76
N SER A 176 -18.05 -2.96 16.69
CA SER A 176 -17.53 -1.69 17.21
C SER A 176 -16.11 -1.79 17.80
N ALA A 177 -15.36 -2.85 17.46
CA ALA A 177 -14.02 -3.18 17.87
C ALA A 177 -13.18 -3.83 16.72
N PRO A 178 -13.06 -3.23 15.51
CA PRO A 178 -12.53 -3.98 14.37
C PRO A 178 -11.00 -4.08 14.34
N PHE A 179 -10.23 -3.01 14.59
CA PHE A 179 -8.75 -3.04 14.38
C PHE A 179 -7.95 -3.52 15.59
N HIS A 180 -8.30 -3.08 16.80
CA HIS A 180 -7.57 -3.51 18.00
C HIS A 180 -7.66 -5.02 18.21
N GLN A 181 -8.77 -5.65 17.78
CA GLN A 181 -8.95 -7.09 17.84
C GLN A 181 -8.05 -7.84 16.85
N LEU A 182 -7.75 -7.27 15.67
CA LEU A 182 -6.75 -7.84 14.75
C LEU A 182 -5.38 -7.97 15.40
N CYS A 183 -5.10 -7.14 16.40
CA CYS A 183 -3.83 -7.11 17.10
C CYS A 183 -3.73 -8.15 18.23
N LEU A 184 -4.84 -8.80 18.62
CA LEU A 184 -4.85 -9.74 19.73
C LEU A 184 -4.24 -11.09 19.35
N ASP A 185 -3.43 -11.67 20.23
CA ASP A 185 -2.91 -13.05 20.13
C ASP A 185 -3.99 -14.10 20.47
N CYS A 186 -5.20 -13.94 19.95
CA CYS A 186 -6.30 -14.89 20.13
C CYS A 186 -7.06 -15.12 18.82
N THR A 187 -7.77 -16.25 18.77
CA THR A 187 -8.77 -16.51 17.73
C THR A 187 -9.92 -15.55 17.90
N LEU A 188 -10.23 -14.78 16.87
CA LEU A 188 -11.36 -13.86 16.91
C LEU A 188 -12.69 -14.63 16.90
N PRO A 189 -13.68 -14.20 17.70
CA PRO A 189 -15.07 -14.64 17.58
C PRO A 189 -15.69 -14.03 16.32
N ALA A 190 -15.11 -14.28 15.15
CA ALA A 190 -15.70 -13.91 13.87
C ALA A 190 -16.82 -14.91 13.54
N PRO A 191 -18.02 -14.43 13.15
CA PRO A 191 -19.10 -15.33 12.74
C PRO A 191 -18.67 -16.10 11.49
N ASP A 192 -18.95 -17.40 11.47
CA ASP A 192 -18.73 -18.24 10.28
C ASP A 192 -19.68 -17.87 9.14
N ASN A 193 -20.73 -17.09 9.42
CA ASN A 193 -21.70 -16.65 8.44
C ASN A 193 -21.75 -15.13 8.27
N PHE A 194 -22.10 -14.71 7.07
CA PHE A 194 -22.37 -13.32 6.76
C PHE A 194 -23.52 -13.19 5.77
N VAL A 195 -24.15 -12.02 5.77
CA VAL A 195 -25.21 -11.70 4.82
C VAL A 195 -24.64 -10.87 3.68
N THR A 196 -25.05 -11.21 2.46
CA THR A 196 -24.83 -10.38 1.28
C THR A 196 -26.13 -10.21 0.51
N TYR A 197 -26.14 -9.28 -0.44
CA TYR A 197 -27.30 -8.99 -1.27
C TYR A 197 -26.97 -9.26 -2.73
N LEU A 198 -27.88 -9.91 -3.44
CA LEU A 198 -27.83 -10.11 -4.88
C LEU A 198 -29.00 -9.37 -5.51
N GLY A 199 -28.80 -8.10 -5.89
CA GLY A 199 -29.92 -7.21 -6.17
C GLY A 199 -30.76 -6.99 -4.91
N SER A 200 -32.04 -7.37 -4.95
CA SER A 200 -32.96 -7.31 -3.80
C SER A 200 -32.88 -8.52 -2.87
N ASP A 201 -32.22 -9.60 -3.29
CA ASP A 201 -32.31 -10.87 -2.60
C ASP A 201 -31.25 -10.96 -1.51
N ARG A 202 -31.70 -11.19 -0.27
CA ARG A 202 -30.83 -11.38 0.89
C ARG A 202 -30.33 -12.82 0.92
N ILE A 203 -29.01 -13.01 0.82
CA ILE A 203 -28.36 -14.32 0.81
C ILE A 203 -27.51 -14.45 2.08
N SER A 204 -27.66 -15.56 2.79
CA SER A 204 -26.80 -15.94 3.92
C SER A 204 -25.73 -16.91 3.44
N ILE A 205 -24.47 -16.58 3.68
CA ILE A 205 -23.31 -17.37 3.26
C ILE A 205 -22.62 -17.89 4.51
N CYS A 206 -22.26 -19.18 4.50
CA CYS A 206 -21.50 -19.84 5.56
C CYS A 206 -20.10 -20.20 5.06
N VAL A 207 -19.08 -19.85 5.83
CA VAL A 207 -17.66 -20.07 5.57
C VAL A 207 -17.18 -21.15 6.54
N ASP A 208 -16.84 -22.31 5.98
CA ASP A 208 -16.34 -23.44 6.76
C ASP A 208 -14.82 -23.32 6.95
N ARG A 209 -14.42 -22.70 8.05
CA ARG A 209 -13.00 -22.49 8.37
C ARG A 209 -12.24 -23.77 8.71
N SER A 210 -12.92 -24.91 8.88
CA SER A 210 -12.27 -26.21 9.10
C SER A 210 -11.71 -26.81 7.82
N LYS A 211 -12.21 -26.35 6.65
CA LYS A 211 -11.78 -26.82 5.34
C LYS A 211 -10.63 -25.97 4.79
N LYS A 212 -9.92 -26.54 3.81
CA LYS A 212 -8.99 -25.79 2.97
C LYS A 212 -9.73 -24.60 2.33
N LEU A 213 -9.02 -23.49 2.17
CA LEU A 213 -9.57 -22.23 1.67
C LEU A 213 -10.38 -22.43 0.38
N GLU A 214 -9.82 -23.12 -0.60
CA GLU A 214 -10.47 -23.36 -1.89
C GLU A 214 -11.80 -24.10 -1.76
N ASP A 215 -11.83 -25.18 -1.00
CA ASP A 215 -13.03 -26.00 -0.78
C ASP A 215 -14.11 -25.22 -0.01
N SER A 216 -13.68 -24.42 0.98
CA SER A 216 -14.58 -23.54 1.72
C SER A 216 -15.20 -22.47 0.81
N LEU A 217 -14.41 -21.81 -0.02
CA LEU A 217 -14.89 -20.75 -0.92
C LEU A 217 -15.80 -21.30 -2.02
N ASP A 218 -15.47 -22.46 -2.59
CA ASP A 218 -16.30 -23.10 -3.61
C ASP A 218 -17.66 -23.50 -3.05
N THR A 219 -17.69 -24.03 -1.83
CA THR A 219 -18.95 -24.36 -1.14
C THR A 219 -19.75 -23.10 -0.80
N ALA A 220 -19.09 -22.06 -0.29
CA ALA A 220 -19.74 -20.84 0.19
C ALA A 220 -20.28 -19.95 -0.95
N LEU A 221 -19.59 -19.93 -2.10
CA LEU A 221 -19.82 -18.95 -3.16
C LEU A 221 -20.24 -19.55 -4.50
N GLY A 222 -20.41 -20.88 -4.59
CA GLY A 222 -20.70 -21.59 -5.84
C GLY A 222 -21.86 -21.00 -6.63
N ASP A 223 -22.99 -20.77 -5.95
CA ASP A 223 -24.19 -20.19 -6.58
C ASP A 223 -23.91 -18.79 -7.11
N ILE A 224 -23.39 -17.88 -6.26
CA ILE A 224 -23.11 -16.48 -6.61
C ILE A 224 -22.06 -16.37 -7.71
N ARG A 225 -21.07 -17.28 -7.74
CA ARG A 225 -20.10 -17.40 -8.84
C ARG A 225 -20.81 -17.75 -10.15
N GLY A 226 -21.77 -18.68 -10.12
CA GLY A 226 -22.61 -19.00 -11.28
C GLY A 226 -23.40 -17.80 -11.79
N TRP A 227 -24.02 -17.03 -10.89
CA TRP A 227 -24.77 -15.83 -11.23
C TRP A 227 -23.89 -14.73 -11.84
N SER A 228 -22.73 -14.45 -11.26
CA SER A 228 -21.80 -13.42 -11.77
C SER A 228 -21.20 -13.79 -13.12
N THR A 229 -20.99 -15.08 -13.38
CA THR A 229 -20.55 -15.57 -14.71
C THR A 229 -21.64 -15.37 -15.77
N LYS A 230 -22.90 -15.57 -15.39
CA LYS A 230 -24.04 -15.43 -16.30
C LYS A 230 -24.50 -13.99 -16.49
N TYR A 231 -24.34 -13.14 -15.48
CA TYR A 231 -24.86 -11.77 -15.48
C TYR A 231 -23.81 -10.78 -14.95
N ALA A 232 -23.30 -9.93 -15.84
CA ALA A 232 -22.26 -8.95 -15.52
C ALA A 232 -22.61 -7.99 -14.36
N LYS A 233 -23.91 -7.71 -14.16
CA LYS A 233 -24.38 -6.85 -13.06
C LYS A 233 -24.03 -7.38 -11.66
N TYR A 234 -23.79 -8.69 -11.51
CA TYR A 234 -23.48 -9.33 -10.23
C TYR A 234 -21.99 -9.52 -9.96
N VAL A 235 -21.11 -9.01 -10.83
CA VAL A 235 -19.65 -9.13 -10.67
C VAL A 235 -19.16 -8.44 -9.40
N THR A 236 -19.74 -7.28 -9.07
CA THR A 236 -19.37 -6.52 -7.87
C THR A 236 -19.82 -7.23 -6.60
N GLU A 237 -21.05 -7.72 -6.58
CA GLU A 237 -21.65 -8.46 -5.46
C GLU A 237 -20.90 -9.77 -5.20
N TYR A 238 -20.50 -10.47 -6.27
CA TYR A 238 -19.62 -11.63 -6.15
C TYR A 238 -18.25 -11.25 -5.56
N ALA A 239 -17.63 -10.16 -6.04
CA ALA A 239 -16.34 -9.71 -5.50
C ALA A 239 -16.44 -9.34 -4.01
N ILE A 240 -17.50 -8.64 -3.60
CA ILE A 240 -17.77 -8.31 -2.19
C ILE A 240 -17.94 -9.59 -1.37
N ALA A 241 -18.79 -10.53 -1.81
CA ALA A 241 -19.00 -11.80 -1.12
C ALA A 241 -17.72 -12.64 -1.03
N LYS A 242 -16.91 -12.67 -2.10
CA LYS A 242 -15.60 -13.31 -2.13
C LYS A 242 -14.65 -12.69 -1.11
N SER A 243 -14.54 -11.36 -1.08
CA SER A 243 -13.69 -10.64 -0.13
C SER A 243 -14.10 -10.87 1.32
N LYS A 244 -15.41 -10.87 1.62
CA LYS A 244 -15.95 -11.22 2.95
C LYS A 244 -15.58 -12.65 3.37
N ALA A 245 -15.83 -13.62 2.50
CA ALA A 245 -15.53 -15.02 2.77
C ALA A 245 -14.02 -15.25 2.97
N LEU A 246 -13.18 -14.62 2.15
CA LEU A 246 -11.73 -14.64 2.29
C LEU A 246 -11.29 -14.07 3.64
N PHE A 247 -11.83 -12.92 4.05
CA PHE A 247 -11.49 -12.34 5.34
C PHE A 247 -11.88 -13.28 6.48
N ILE A 248 -13.14 -13.72 6.56
CA ILE A 248 -13.61 -14.63 7.63
C ILE A 248 -12.72 -15.86 7.76
N HIS A 249 -12.36 -16.51 6.63
CA HIS A 249 -11.47 -17.67 6.63
C HIS A 249 -10.09 -17.35 7.19
N ARG A 250 -9.53 -16.18 6.82
CA ARG A 250 -8.18 -15.74 7.18
C ARG A 250 -8.05 -15.16 8.60
N LEU A 251 -9.14 -14.74 9.24
CA LEU A 251 -9.11 -14.12 10.58
C LEU A 251 -8.65 -15.08 11.70
N GLN A 252 -8.48 -16.38 11.43
CA GLN A 252 -7.93 -17.34 12.41
C GLN A 252 -6.45 -17.11 12.71
N ASP A 253 -5.69 -16.58 11.74
CA ASP A 253 -4.25 -16.40 11.86
C ASP A 253 -3.88 -14.92 12.07
N LYS A 254 -3.00 -14.64 13.04
CA LYS A 254 -2.56 -13.26 13.34
C LYS A 254 -1.85 -12.62 12.16
N SER A 255 -0.95 -13.34 11.50
CA SER A 255 -0.20 -12.82 10.36
C SER A 255 -1.16 -12.44 9.21
N ASN A 256 -2.13 -13.30 8.90
CA ASN A 256 -3.14 -13.03 7.89
C ASN A 256 -4.04 -11.85 8.27
N ARG A 257 -4.40 -11.68 9.54
CA ARG A 257 -5.14 -10.51 10.02
C ARG A 257 -4.40 -9.20 9.72
N ILE A 258 -3.09 -9.15 9.98
CA ILE A 258 -2.24 -7.99 9.68
C ILE A 258 -2.19 -7.73 8.17
N LYS A 259 -1.98 -8.78 7.37
CA LYS A 259 -1.95 -8.67 5.90
C LYS A 259 -3.28 -8.14 5.34
N CYS A 260 -4.41 -8.61 5.86
CA CYS A 260 -5.73 -8.11 5.50
C CYS A 260 -5.91 -6.63 5.86
N ALA A 261 -5.45 -6.20 7.04
CA ALA A 261 -5.47 -4.80 7.44
C ALA A 261 -4.60 -3.93 6.50
N LEU A 262 -3.39 -4.39 6.19
CA LEU A 262 -2.48 -3.73 5.24
C LEU A 262 -3.11 -3.58 3.84
N ILE A 263 -3.77 -4.63 3.34
CA ILE A 263 -4.51 -4.59 2.06
C ILE A 263 -5.56 -3.48 2.08
N ARG A 264 -6.35 -3.38 3.15
CA ARG A 264 -7.36 -2.33 3.29
C ARG A 264 -6.74 -0.94 3.29
N VAL A 265 -5.67 -0.73 4.08
CA VAL A 265 -4.94 0.56 4.13
C VAL A 265 -4.39 0.94 2.75
N LEU A 266 -3.79 0.00 2.03
CA LEU A 266 -3.26 0.25 0.68
C LEU A 266 -4.36 0.58 -0.33
N VAL A 267 -5.50 -0.12 -0.26
CA VAL A 267 -6.68 0.15 -1.11
C VAL A 267 -7.19 1.58 -0.91
N ILE A 268 -7.31 2.02 0.36
CA ILE A 268 -7.72 3.39 0.69
C ILE A 268 -6.69 4.40 0.16
N SER A 269 -5.40 4.10 0.34
CA SER A 269 -4.31 4.95 -0.14
C SER A 269 -4.33 5.13 -1.66
N ILE A 270 -4.57 4.05 -2.41
CA ILE A 270 -4.70 4.10 -3.87
C ILE A 270 -5.90 4.98 -4.27
N ALA A 271 -7.06 4.78 -3.62
CA ALA A 271 -8.27 5.54 -3.91
C ALA A 271 -8.13 7.04 -3.59
N ASN A 272 -7.30 7.42 -2.60
CA ASN A 272 -7.00 8.82 -2.30
C ASN A 272 -6.22 9.51 -3.41
N TYR A 273 -5.24 8.83 -4.02
CA TYR A 273 -4.40 9.41 -5.07
C TYR A 273 -5.05 9.36 -6.46
N ALA A 274 -5.76 8.29 -6.78
CA ALA A 274 -6.33 8.07 -8.12
C ALA A 274 -7.79 8.53 -8.19
N LYS A 275 -8.06 9.68 -8.81
CA LYS A 275 -9.41 10.28 -8.89
C LYS A 275 -10.42 9.37 -9.58
N SER A 276 -9.96 8.61 -10.56
CA SER A 276 -10.78 7.61 -11.26
C SER A 276 -11.29 6.50 -10.34
N LEU A 277 -10.68 6.32 -9.17
CA LEU A 277 -10.99 5.31 -8.15
C LEU A 277 -11.55 5.92 -6.86
N ALA A 278 -11.92 7.20 -6.87
CA ALA A 278 -12.42 7.91 -5.70
C ALA A 278 -13.63 7.18 -5.07
N LEU A 279 -13.61 7.09 -3.75
CA LEU A 279 -14.68 6.53 -2.94
C LEU A 279 -15.73 7.61 -2.61
N ASP A 280 -16.93 7.19 -2.23
CA ASP A 280 -17.96 8.09 -1.72
C ASP A 280 -17.45 8.87 -0.50
N SER A 281 -17.85 10.13 -0.36
CA SER A 281 -17.37 11.05 0.70
C SER A 281 -17.56 10.48 2.11
N ASN A 282 -18.71 9.83 2.36
CA ASN A 282 -19.01 9.19 3.64
C ASN A 282 -18.09 8.00 3.91
N ILE A 283 -17.80 7.20 2.88
CA ILE A 283 -16.92 6.04 2.98
C ILE A 283 -15.51 6.52 3.31
N ILE A 284 -14.97 7.47 2.53
CA ILE A 284 -13.59 7.92 2.77
C ILE A 284 -13.43 8.64 4.11
N ALA A 285 -14.46 9.34 4.59
CA ALA A 285 -14.47 9.93 5.92
C ALA A 285 -14.41 8.84 7.02
N TYR A 286 -15.21 7.77 6.89
CA TYR A 286 -15.16 6.63 7.81
C TYR A 286 -13.79 5.93 7.78
N GLU A 287 -13.28 5.65 6.58
CA GLU A 287 -11.97 5.02 6.41
C GLU A 287 -10.82 5.88 6.97
N SER A 288 -10.92 7.21 6.88
CA SER A 288 -9.93 8.11 7.49
C SER A 288 -9.90 8.01 9.01
N LYS A 289 -11.06 7.82 9.67
CA LYS A 289 -11.13 7.59 11.11
C LYS A 289 -10.49 6.25 11.48
N VAL A 290 -10.77 5.22 10.69
CA VAL A 290 -10.14 3.89 10.83
C VAL A 290 -8.62 3.97 10.77
N LEU A 291 -8.06 4.72 9.81
CA LEU A 291 -6.61 4.94 9.73
C LEU A 291 -6.07 5.61 11.01
N CYS A 292 -6.81 6.57 11.57
CA CYS A 292 -6.44 7.22 12.83
C CYS A 292 -6.45 6.22 14.00
N GLU A 293 -7.42 5.32 14.07
CA GLU A 293 -7.47 4.27 15.10
C GLU A 293 -6.25 3.35 15.07
N ILE A 294 -5.79 2.96 13.87
CA ILE A 294 -4.56 2.16 13.69
C ILE A 294 -3.35 2.88 14.30
N VAL A 295 -3.21 4.18 14.04
CA VAL A 295 -2.10 4.99 14.55
C VAL A 295 -2.17 5.13 16.07
N LYS A 296 -3.38 5.37 16.62
CA LYS A 296 -3.65 5.54 18.06
C LYS A 296 -3.32 4.32 18.92
N HIS A 297 -3.37 3.13 18.35
CA HIS A 297 -3.30 1.92 19.15
C HIS A 297 -1.90 1.71 19.77
N GLU A 298 -1.80 1.72 21.11
CA GLU A 298 -0.53 1.67 21.84
C GLU A 298 0.08 0.26 21.95
N LYS A 299 -0.75 -0.79 22.02
CA LYS A 299 -0.33 -2.17 22.31
C LYS A 299 0.24 -2.94 21.11
N ILE A 300 0.88 -2.21 20.21
CA ILE A 300 1.29 -2.73 18.92
C ILE A 300 2.77 -3.11 19.00
N GLY A 301 3.06 -4.41 19.02
CA GLY A 301 4.43 -4.91 18.93
C GLY A 301 5.12 -4.54 17.60
N PRO A 302 6.43 -4.75 17.48
CA PRO A 302 7.21 -4.39 16.28
C PRO A 302 6.60 -4.91 14.97
N GLU A 303 5.90 -6.06 15.00
CA GLU A 303 5.32 -6.73 13.84
C GLU A 303 4.23 -5.93 13.09
N PHE A 304 3.74 -4.87 13.70
CA PHE A 304 2.66 -4.02 13.17
C PHE A 304 3.13 -2.58 12.88
N LEU A 305 4.41 -2.26 13.12
CA LEU A 305 4.98 -0.97 12.72
C LEU A 305 4.78 -0.73 11.23
N CYS A 306 4.83 -1.79 10.41
CA CYS A 306 4.50 -1.74 9.00
C CYS A 306 3.07 -1.23 8.72
N LEU A 307 2.08 -1.64 9.52
CA LEU A 307 0.69 -1.23 9.39
C LEU A 307 0.51 0.23 9.81
N LYS A 308 1.15 0.65 10.91
CA LYS A 308 1.16 2.05 11.33
C LYS A 308 1.85 2.95 10.31
N ALA A 309 2.96 2.50 9.75
CA ALA A 309 3.68 3.23 8.71
C ALA A 309 2.78 3.47 7.49
N GLU A 310 2.08 2.44 7.01
CA GLU A 310 1.15 2.63 5.88
C GLU A 310 -0.07 3.47 6.22
N ALA A 311 -0.60 3.37 7.44
CA ALA A 311 -1.68 4.24 7.88
C ALA A 311 -1.22 5.72 7.90
N LEU A 312 -0.03 6.00 8.44
CA LEU A 312 0.56 7.33 8.44
C LEU A 312 0.80 7.86 7.02
N ARG A 313 1.33 7.04 6.09
CA ARG A 313 1.50 7.43 4.68
C ARG A 313 0.17 7.73 4.00
N SER A 314 -0.86 6.93 4.27
CA SER A 314 -2.21 7.18 3.75
C SER A 314 -2.77 8.48 4.30
N LEU A 315 -2.64 8.74 5.60
CA LEU A 315 -3.08 10.00 6.21
C LEU A 315 -2.29 11.19 5.66
N ALA A 316 -0.97 11.07 5.50
CA ALA A 316 -0.12 12.11 4.92
C ALA A 316 -0.58 12.49 3.51
N SER A 317 -1.06 11.52 2.71
CA SER A 317 -1.62 11.79 1.39
C SER A 317 -2.84 12.72 1.42
N ILE A 318 -3.68 12.62 2.45
CA ILE A 318 -4.88 13.46 2.61
C ILE A 318 -4.48 14.92 2.88
N PHE A 319 -3.47 15.14 3.73
CA PHE A 319 -2.88 16.46 3.98
C PHE A 319 -2.19 17.02 2.74
N PHE A 320 -1.41 16.19 2.04
CA PHE A 320 -0.74 16.58 0.80
C PHE A 320 -1.72 17.03 -0.29
N LEU A 321 -2.83 16.30 -0.46
CA LEU A 321 -3.88 16.60 -1.43
C LEU A 321 -4.84 17.72 -0.97
N LYS A 322 -4.63 18.30 0.23
CA LYS A 322 -5.43 19.39 0.81
C LYS A 322 -6.93 19.10 0.87
N GLN A 323 -7.29 17.88 1.28
CA GLN A 323 -8.69 17.50 1.46
C GLN A 323 -9.22 18.04 2.79
N ILE A 324 -9.60 19.32 2.81
CA ILE A 324 -9.87 20.11 4.03
C ILE A 324 -10.85 19.42 5.00
N ASP A 325 -11.95 18.87 4.49
CA ASP A 325 -12.96 18.21 5.34
C ASP A 325 -12.40 16.97 6.05
N LEU A 326 -11.57 16.20 5.35
CA LEU A 326 -10.89 15.04 5.94
C LEU A 326 -9.78 15.46 6.90
N ILE A 327 -9.04 16.54 6.60
CA ILE A 327 -8.02 17.10 7.50
C ILE A 327 -8.63 17.44 8.86
N LYS A 328 -9.80 18.07 8.89
CA LYS A 328 -10.52 18.40 10.14
C LYS A 328 -10.90 17.14 10.93
N ILE A 329 -11.39 16.11 10.24
CA ILE A 329 -11.70 14.81 10.86
C ILE A 329 -10.43 14.22 11.49
N ILE A 330 -9.34 14.16 10.74
CA ILE A 330 -8.07 13.57 11.20
C ILE A 330 -7.47 14.37 12.37
N SER A 331 -7.54 15.70 12.31
CA SER A 331 -7.08 16.59 13.39
C SER A 331 -7.79 16.27 14.70
N ALA A 332 -9.12 16.14 14.67
CA ALA A 332 -9.92 15.78 15.83
C ALA A 332 -9.60 14.35 16.31
N GLU A 333 -9.56 13.37 15.40
CA GLU A 333 -9.35 11.95 15.73
C GLU A 333 -7.98 11.66 16.36
N LEU A 334 -6.92 12.34 15.90
CA LEU A 334 -5.56 12.18 16.42
C LEU A 334 -5.20 13.21 17.49
N SER A 335 -6.09 14.16 17.77
CA SER A 335 -5.86 15.27 18.69
C SER A 335 -4.58 16.05 18.34
N LEU A 336 -4.42 16.42 17.07
CA LEU A 336 -3.19 17.06 16.57
C LEU A 336 -2.90 18.43 17.21
N ALA A 337 -3.94 19.15 17.61
CA ALA A 337 -3.80 20.42 18.34
C ALA A 337 -3.42 20.23 19.82
N ASN A 338 -3.48 19.01 20.35
CA ASN A 338 -3.18 18.73 21.76
C ASN A 338 -1.69 18.36 21.94
N ALA A 339 -1.00 19.07 22.83
CA ALA A 339 0.39 18.77 23.19
C ALA A 339 0.58 17.36 23.80
N TYR A 340 -0.49 16.78 24.34
CA TYR A 340 -0.53 15.41 24.87
C TYR A 340 -1.28 14.44 23.96
N GLY A 341 -1.59 14.84 22.72
CA GLY A 341 -2.19 13.96 21.72
C GLY A 341 -1.29 12.78 21.37
N THR A 342 -1.87 11.78 20.68
CA THR A 342 -1.15 10.57 20.28
C THR A 342 0.11 10.90 19.47
N ILE A 343 0.00 11.74 18.45
CA ILE A 343 1.13 12.10 17.59
C ILE A 343 2.21 12.85 18.38
N SER A 344 1.83 13.78 19.25
CA SER A 344 2.76 14.51 20.12
C SER A 344 3.55 13.54 21.02
N THR A 345 2.88 12.53 21.59
CA THR A 345 3.53 11.50 22.43
C THR A 345 4.52 10.65 21.64
N ILE A 346 4.14 10.22 20.43
CA ILE A 346 5.03 9.46 19.54
C ILE A 346 6.22 10.33 19.11
N MET A 347 6.00 11.61 18.79
CA MET A 347 7.06 12.54 18.39
C MET A 347 8.02 12.86 19.54
N ASN A 348 7.55 12.97 20.78
CA ASN A 348 8.43 13.08 21.95
C ASN A 348 9.28 11.83 22.15
N THR A 349 8.73 10.64 21.86
CA THR A 349 9.48 9.38 21.89
C THR A 349 10.56 9.37 20.80
N ALA A 350 10.20 9.79 19.58
CA ALA A 350 11.15 9.95 18.49
C ALA A 350 12.25 10.96 18.83
N HIS A 351 11.88 12.10 19.42
CA HIS A 351 12.83 13.13 19.85
C HIS A 351 13.88 12.57 20.80
N ASN A 352 13.45 11.91 21.88
CA ASN A 352 14.36 11.27 22.82
C ASN A 352 15.26 10.24 22.13
N LEU A 353 14.76 9.50 21.14
CA LEU A 353 15.54 8.50 20.41
C LEU A 353 16.62 9.14 19.51
N PHE A 354 16.25 10.13 18.70
CA PHE A 354 17.12 10.72 17.67
C PHE A 354 18.03 11.85 18.17
N VAL A 355 17.71 12.46 19.33
CA VAL A 355 18.49 13.56 19.93
C VAL A 355 19.37 13.08 21.10
N SER A 356 19.18 11.86 21.61
CA SER A 356 20.03 11.30 22.67
C SER A 356 21.51 11.15 22.28
N ASP A 357 22.36 10.91 23.28
CA ASP A 357 23.81 10.73 23.08
C ASP A 357 24.18 9.48 22.28
N ASN A 358 23.26 8.53 22.12
CA ASN A 358 23.48 7.27 21.41
C ASN A 358 22.84 7.32 20.01
N THR A 359 23.57 6.87 19.00
CA THR A 359 23.01 6.64 17.66
C THR A 359 21.96 5.52 17.73
N PRO A 360 20.72 5.74 17.28
CA PRO A 360 19.70 4.70 17.34
C PRO A 360 19.98 3.60 16.31
N GLU A 361 20.03 2.35 16.76
CA GLU A 361 20.01 1.17 15.90
C GLU A 361 18.55 0.81 15.59
N LEU A 362 18.07 1.23 14.42
CA LEU A 362 16.69 0.97 14.00
C LEU A 362 16.59 -0.31 13.19
N SER A 363 15.58 -1.13 13.48
CA SER A 363 15.12 -2.17 12.56
C SER A 363 14.57 -1.55 11.25
N PRO A 364 14.46 -2.34 10.16
CA PRO A 364 13.80 -1.89 8.93
C PRO A 364 12.37 -1.39 9.16
N GLU A 365 11.62 -2.05 10.04
CA GLU A 365 10.24 -1.69 10.38
C GLU A 365 10.15 -0.36 11.14
N GLU A 366 11.08 -0.11 12.07
CA GLU A 366 11.18 1.18 12.77
C GLU A 366 11.60 2.30 11.82
N THR A 367 12.53 2.01 10.91
CA THR A 367 12.96 2.95 9.86
C THR A 367 11.78 3.38 8.99
N ASP A 368 10.98 2.42 8.53
CA ASP A 368 9.77 2.68 7.74
C ASP A 368 8.72 3.49 8.52
N PHE A 369 8.53 3.16 9.80
CA PHE A 369 7.60 3.84 10.68
C PHE A 369 7.99 5.30 10.93
N TYR A 370 9.23 5.55 11.36
CA TYR A 370 9.69 6.93 11.62
C TYR A 370 9.72 7.77 10.35
N SER A 371 10.07 7.16 9.20
CA SER A 371 9.98 7.85 7.91
C SER A 371 8.55 8.29 7.60
N ALA A 372 7.57 7.40 7.78
CA ALA A 372 6.16 7.72 7.58
C ALA A 372 5.64 8.77 8.58
N LEU A 373 6.07 8.68 9.84
CA LEU A 373 5.71 9.64 10.90
C LEU A 373 6.21 11.04 10.57
N PHE A 374 7.49 11.19 10.22
CA PHE A 374 8.07 12.49 9.89
C PHE A 374 7.44 13.10 8.64
N SER A 375 7.16 12.28 7.63
CA SER A 375 6.41 12.71 6.44
C SER A 375 5.01 13.21 6.81
N PHE A 376 4.28 12.45 7.63
CA PHE A 376 2.95 12.84 8.11
C PHE A 376 2.99 14.18 8.87
N VAL A 377 3.90 14.33 9.84
CA VAL A 377 4.03 15.56 10.64
C VAL A 377 4.40 16.77 9.78
N TYR A 378 5.29 16.58 8.80
CA TYR A 378 5.65 17.64 7.87
C TYR A 378 4.43 18.16 7.09
N HIS A 379 3.63 17.25 6.52
CA HIS A 379 2.43 17.65 5.79
C HIS A 379 1.32 18.20 6.70
N ALA A 380 1.20 17.70 7.92
CA ALA A 380 0.30 18.26 8.92
C ALA A 380 0.69 19.71 9.26
N GLY A 381 1.96 19.98 9.55
CA GLY A 381 2.46 21.33 9.83
C GLY A 381 2.21 22.33 8.68
N GLY A 382 2.32 21.87 7.43
CA GLY A 382 1.96 22.67 6.25
C GLY A 382 0.48 23.05 6.13
N ASN A 383 -0.40 22.44 6.93
CA ASN A 383 -1.84 22.69 7.00
C ASN A 383 -2.27 23.13 8.42
N ALA A 384 -1.40 23.84 9.15
CA ALA A 384 -1.65 24.24 10.54
C ALA A 384 -2.96 25.06 10.73
N ARG A 385 -3.36 25.83 9.71
CA ARG A 385 -4.61 26.60 9.74
C ARG A 385 -5.85 25.71 9.79
N GLU A 386 -5.82 24.60 9.07
CA GLU A 386 -6.91 23.63 9.01
C GLU A 386 -6.96 22.72 10.24
N ILE A 387 -5.83 22.60 10.96
CA ILE A 387 -5.70 21.82 12.20
C ILE A 387 -6.21 22.60 13.42
N ASP A 388 -6.43 23.92 13.32
CA ASP A 388 -6.83 24.81 14.42
C ASP A 388 -5.87 24.72 15.62
N SER A 389 -4.57 24.55 15.34
CA SER A 389 -3.52 24.56 16.34
C SER A 389 -2.80 25.90 16.34
N ASP A 390 -2.76 26.56 17.50
CA ASP A 390 -1.76 27.61 17.78
C ASP A 390 -0.37 26.99 17.59
N ASP A 391 0.31 27.33 16.48
CA ASP A 391 1.66 26.91 16.08
C ASP A 391 2.03 25.46 16.47
N SER A 392 1.81 24.52 15.54
CA SER A 392 1.84 23.08 15.82
C SER A 392 3.16 22.62 16.45
N LYS A 393 3.18 22.50 17.78
CA LYS A 393 4.32 21.98 18.58
C LYS A 393 4.94 20.69 18.04
N ILE A 394 4.12 19.87 17.37
CA ILE A 394 4.55 18.63 16.72
C ILE A 394 5.55 18.90 15.59
N PHE A 395 5.34 19.96 14.82
CA PHE A 395 6.26 20.42 13.78
C PHE A 395 7.55 20.99 14.39
N ASP A 396 7.45 21.73 15.50
CA ASP A 396 8.65 22.21 16.21
C ASP A 396 9.53 21.06 16.71
N ILE A 397 8.93 19.99 17.23
CA ILE A 397 9.66 18.77 17.61
C ILE A 397 10.36 18.15 16.40
N LEU A 398 9.71 18.11 15.23
CA LEU A 398 10.33 17.61 13.99
C LEU A 398 11.51 18.49 13.56
N VAL A 399 11.38 19.82 13.63
CA VAL A 399 12.46 20.76 13.32
C VAL A 399 13.63 20.57 14.28
N ASP A 400 13.37 20.38 15.58
CA ASP A 400 14.40 20.13 16.58
C ASP A 400 15.13 18.80 16.32
N ILE A 401 14.40 17.75 15.96
CA ILE A 401 14.99 16.47 15.51
C ILE A 401 15.89 16.71 14.30
N VAL A 402 15.43 17.43 13.27
CA VAL A 402 16.24 17.71 12.07
C VAL A 402 17.50 18.52 12.40
N ALA A 403 17.39 19.49 13.31
CA ALA A 403 18.48 20.40 13.66
C ALA A 403 19.52 19.78 14.60
N ASN A 404 19.06 18.96 15.55
CA ASN A 404 19.88 18.40 16.64
C ASN A 404 20.14 16.90 16.52
N CYS A 405 19.60 16.22 15.49
CA CYS A 405 20.04 14.86 15.18
C CYS A 405 21.55 14.91 14.93
N ARG A 406 22.29 14.14 15.74
CA ARG A 406 23.75 14.12 15.68
C ARG A 406 24.25 13.81 14.27
N SER A 407 25.47 14.24 13.98
CA SER A 407 26.11 14.30 12.65
C SER A 407 26.41 12.95 11.98
N ASP A 408 25.55 11.95 12.12
CA ASP A 408 25.53 10.83 11.18
C ASP A 408 24.83 11.30 9.91
N GLU A 409 25.63 11.49 8.86
CA GLU A 409 25.15 11.91 7.53
C GLU A 409 24.05 10.99 7.00
N SER A 410 24.05 9.71 7.40
CA SER A 410 23.01 8.76 7.03
C SER A 410 21.66 9.05 7.69
N LEU A 411 21.65 9.45 8.98
CA LEU A 411 20.44 9.81 9.73
C LEU A 411 19.87 11.16 9.29
N ILE A 412 20.73 12.16 9.05
CA ILE A 412 20.31 13.45 8.50
C ILE A 412 19.71 13.24 7.11
N THR A 413 20.34 12.43 6.26
CA THR A 413 19.81 12.07 4.94
C THR A 413 18.47 11.33 5.06
N PHE A 414 18.33 10.42 6.02
CA PHE A 414 17.09 9.70 6.30
C PHE A 414 15.95 10.65 6.69
N ILE A 415 16.18 11.55 7.66
CA ILE A 415 15.17 12.49 8.15
C ILE A 415 14.80 13.49 7.04
N THR A 416 15.79 14.08 6.38
CA THR A 416 15.54 15.07 5.31
C THR A 416 14.85 14.45 4.09
N ARG A 417 15.13 13.19 3.74
CA ARG A 417 14.36 12.45 2.73
C ARG A 417 12.93 12.22 3.21
N SER A 418 12.74 11.77 4.45
CA SER A 418 11.41 11.49 5.01
C SER A 418 10.48 12.71 4.96
N VAL A 419 11.05 13.89 5.14
CA VAL A 419 10.35 15.18 5.01
C VAL A 419 10.05 15.55 3.54
N ARG A 420 10.89 15.11 2.58
CA ARG A 420 10.74 15.39 1.13
C ARG A 420 9.93 14.34 0.36
N ILE A 421 9.57 13.20 0.95
CA ILE A 421 9.09 11.99 0.23
C ILE A 421 7.70 12.12 -0.46
N ILE A 422 7.10 13.31 -0.55
CA ILE A 422 5.87 13.54 -1.36
C ILE A 422 6.04 14.67 -2.40
N GLU A 423 7.25 14.91 -2.92
CA GLU A 423 7.43 15.70 -4.15
C GLU A 423 7.33 14.88 -5.45
#